data_AF-A0A6M1LNY0-F1
#
_entry.id   AF-A0A6M1LNY0-F1
#
_cell.length_a   1.000
_cell.length_b   1.000
_cell.length_c   1.000
_cell.angle_alpha   90.00
_cell.angle_beta   90.00
_cell.angle_gamma   90.00
#
_symmetry.space_group_name_H-M   'P 1'
#
loop_
_entity.id
_entity.type
_entity.pdbx_description
1 polymer ?
#
loop_
_entity_poly.entity_id
_entity_poly.type
_entity_poly.pdbx_seq_one_letter_code
_entity_poly.pdbx_strand_id
1 'polypeptide(L)'
;MAGDSIFVGDALTLREQLRAAQAGAEAPYAAALAFVAQRARSRAAAEGRPAEEAAQAALRLLHAQRHTYDPRRDPVAWVDSIIGWASRGLARQRMAGAAD
;
A
#
# COMPACT_ATOMS: atom_id res chain seq x y z
N MET A 1 6.35 -19.30 21.75
CA MET A 1 7.08 -18.03 21.56
C MET A 1 6.73 -17.51 20.18
N ALA A 2 6.05 -16.36 20.12
CA ALA A 2 5.70 -15.71 18.87
C ALA A 2 6.97 -15.21 18.19
N GLY A 3 7.23 -15.69 16.97
CA GLY A 3 8.26 -15.15 16.10
C GLY A 3 7.79 -13.80 15.60
N ASP A 4 8.25 -12.76 16.28
CA ASP A 4 8.05 -11.36 15.92
C ASP A 4 8.84 -11.06 14.64
N SER A 5 8.26 -11.40 13.48
CA SER A 5 8.81 -11.05 12.18
C SER A 5 8.45 -9.60 11.89
N ILE A 6 9.28 -8.69 12.40
CA ILE A 6 9.31 -7.30 12.00
C ILE A 6 9.65 -7.29 10.50
N PHE A 7 8.64 -7.14 9.65
CA PHE A 7 8.82 -6.93 8.21
C PHE A 7 9.48 -5.55 7.99
N VAL A 8 10.80 -5.48 8.20
CA VAL A 8 11.64 -4.43 7.62
C VAL A 8 12.05 -4.94 6.25
N GLY A 9 11.11 -4.93 5.31
CA GLY A 9 11.47 -5.09 3.90
C GLY A 9 12.26 -3.86 3.50
N ASP A 10 13.57 -4.02 3.30
CA ASP A 10 14.38 -2.93 2.77
C ASP A 10 13.85 -2.49 1.39
N ALA A 11 14.24 -1.30 0.94
CA ALA A 11 13.76 -0.76 -0.33
C ALA A 11 14.12 -1.66 -1.52
N LEU A 12 15.23 -2.41 -1.46
CA LEU A 12 15.64 -3.33 -2.52
C LEU A 12 14.67 -4.52 -2.63
N THR A 13 14.30 -5.09 -1.50
CA THR A 13 13.35 -6.19 -1.36
C THR A 13 11.98 -5.80 -1.90
N LEU A 14 11.50 -4.59 -1.57
CA LEU A 14 10.22 -4.09 -2.08
C LEU A 14 10.26 -3.87 -3.60
N ARG A 15 11.36 -3.33 -4.13
CA ARG A 15 11.53 -3.15 -5.59
C ARG A 15 11.42 -4.49 -6.32
N GLU A 16 12.09 -5.52 -5.82
CA GLU A 16 12.07 -6.86 -6.41
C GLU A 16 10.67 -7.48 -6.36
N GLN A 17 9.99 -7.35 -5.21
CA GLN A 17 8.62 -7.82 -5.04
C GLN A 17 7.65 -7.13 -6.03
N LEU A 18 7.75 -5.82 -6.18
CA LEU A 18 6.93 -5.07 -7.13
C LEU A 18 7.22 -5.44 -8.58
N ARG A 19 8.50 -5.63 -8.94
CA ARG A 19 8.89 -6.08 -10.29
C ARG A 19 8.38 -7.50 -10.59
N ALA A 20 8.51 -8.41 -9.64
CA ALA A 20 8.00 -9.78 -9.77
C ALA A 20 6.46 -9.79 -9.86
N ALA A 21 5.79 -8.91 -9.12
CA ALA A 21 4.34 -8.72 -9.21
C ALA A 21 3.89 -8.23 -10.60
N GLN A 22 4.68 -7.39 -11.28
CA GLN A 22 4.41 -7.00 -12.67
C GLN A 22 4.48 -8.19 -13.63
N ALA A 23 5.36 -9.16 -13.36
CA ALA A 23 5.48 -10.40 -14.11
C ALA A 23 4.45 -11.47 -13.71
N GLY A 24 3.52 -11.15 -12.80
CA GLY A 24 2.47 -12.07 -12.35
C GLY A 24 2.90 -13.05 -11.24
N ALA A 25 4.05 -12.84 -10.58
CA ALA A 25 4.47 -13.69 -9.48
C ALA A 25 3.63 -13.41 -8.22
N GLU A 26 2.85 -14.41 -7.78
CA GLU A 26 1.87 -14.24 -6.69
C GLU A 26 2.53 -14.09 -5.31
N ALA A 27 3.52 -14.92 -4.97
CA ALA A 27 4.15 -14.88 -3.65
C ALA A 27 4.89 -13.56 -3.37
N PRO A 28 5.72 -13.01 -4.28
CA PRO A 28 6.33 -11.69 -4.10
C PRO A 28 5.27 -10.58 -4.03
N TYR A 29 4.18 -10.71 -4.78
CA TYR A 29 3.09 -9.75 -4.74
C TYR A 29 2.36 -9.76 -3.39
N ALA A 30 2.13 -10.93 -2.79
CA ALA A 30 1.56 -11.05 -1.45
C ALA A 30 2.42 -10.34 -0.39
N ALA A 31 3.75 -10.44 -0.50
CA ALA A 31 4.66 -9.73 0.39
C ALA A 31 4.58 -8.19 0.21
N ALA A 32 4.52 -7.71 -1.04
CA ALA A 32 4.31 -6.28 -1.31
C ALA A 32 2.96 -5.79 -0.75
N LEU A 33 1.89 -6.58 -0.90
CA LEU A 33 0.57 -6.29 -0.34
C LEU A 33 0.63 -6.16 1.20
N ALA A 34 1.31 -7.09 1.88
CA ALA A 34 1.47 -7.03 3.33
C ALA A 34 2.20 -5.75 3.78
N PHE A 35 3.28 -5.38 3.09
CA PHE A 35 4.01 -4.14 3.33
C PHE A 35 3.11 -2.90 3.19
N VAL A 36 2.36 -2.79 2.08
CA VAL A 36 1.46 -1.66 1.83
C VAL A 36 0.33 -1.61 2.86
N ALA A 37 -0.26 -2.75 3.22
CA ALA A 37 -1.31 -2.81 4.24
C ALA A 37 -0.81 -2.29 5.59
N GLN A 38 0.33 -2.79 6.06
CA GLN A 38 0.90 -2.37 7.34
C GLN A 38 1.20 -0.86 7.34
N ARG A 39 1.83 -0.36 6.29
CA ARG A 39 2.20 1.05 6.17
C ARG A 39 0.97 1.97 6.10
N ALA A 40 -0.08 1.56 5.38
CA ALA A 40 -1.34 2.29 5.32
C ALA A 40 -2.04 2.33 6.69
N ARG A 41 -2.06 1.21 7.43
CA ARG A 41 -2.62 1.16 8.79
C ARG A 41 -1.86 2.07 9.74
N SER A 42 -0.53 1.99 9.77
CA SER A 42 0.30 2.84 10.63
C SER A 42 0.09 4.33 10.35
N ARG A 43 0.02 4.71 9.08
CA ARG A 43 -0.26 6.10 8.68
C ARG A 43 -1.66 6.54 9.11
N ALA A 44 -2.68 5.72 8.85
CA ALA A 44 -4.06 6.05 9.21
C ALA A 44 -4.23 6.16 10.74
N ALA A 45 -3.61 5.27 11.51
CA ALA A 45 -3.61 5.33 12.97
C ALA A 45 -2.98 6.64 13.49
N ALA A 46 -1.84 7.06 12.92
CA ALA A 46 -1.21 8.34 13.25
C ALA A 46 -2.07 9.56 12.88
N GLU A 47 -2.90 9.45 11.84
CA GLU A 47 -3.85 10.48 11.41
C GLU A 47 -5.21 10.41 12.14
N GLY A 48 -5.41 9.46 13.08
CA GLY A 48 -6.70 9.26 13.76
C GLY A 48 -7.82 8.75 12.84
N ARG A 49 -7.48 8.06 11.75
CA ARG A 49 -8.40 7.58 10.71
C ARG A 49 -8.64 6.07 10.82
N PRO A 50 -9.77 5.55 10.28
CA PRO A 50 -10.03 4.11 10.25
C PRO A 50 -8.92 3.34 9.50
N ALA A 51 -8.12 2.56 10.24
CA ALA A 51 -6.92 1.92 9.71
C ALA A 51 -7.21 0.86 8.65
N GLU A 52 -8.24 0.04 8.85
CA GLU A 52 -8.56 -1.06 7.94
C GLU A 52 -9.16 -0.56 6.62
N GLU A 53 -9.98 0.49 6.65
CA GLU A 53 -10.51 1.13 5.45
C GLU A 53 -9.39 1.73 4.60
N ALA A 54 -8.41 2.38 5.25
CA ALA A 54 -7.22 2.91 4.58
C ALA A 54 -6.37 1.80 3.94
N ALA A 55 -6.17 0.68 4.66
CA ALA A 55 -5.45 -0.47 4.12
C ALA A 55 -6.15 -1.05 2.89
N GLN A 56 -7.46 -1.30 2.96
CA GLN A 56 -8.23 -1.83 1.82
C GLN A 56 -8.19 -0.89 0.61
N ALA A 57 -8.33 0.41 0.82
CA ALA A 57 -8.25 1.40 -0.27
C ALA A 57 -6.85 1.41 -0.92
N ALA A 58 -5.79 1.38 -0.11
CA ALA A 58 -4.43 1.33 -0.61
C ALA A 58 -4.13 0.03 -1.39
N LEU A 59 -4.62 -1.12 -0.91
CA LEU A 59 -4.44 -2.42 -1.58
C LEU A 59 -5.17 -2.47 -2.93
N ARG A 60 -6.40 -1.97 -3.01
CA ARG A 60 -7.15 -1.88 -4.27
C ARG A 60 -6.43 -1.00 -5.28
N LEU A 61 -5.92 0.15 -4.84
CA LEU A 61 -5.19 1.07 -5.72
C LEU A 61 -3.84 0.50 -6.15
N LEU A 62 -3.09 -0.15 -5.24
CA LEU A 62 -1.86 -0.86 -5.58
C LEU A 62 -2.13 -1.92 -6.66
N HIS A 63 -3.18 -2.73 -6.47
CA HIS A 63 -3.52 -3.76 -7.45
C HIS A 63 -3.80 -3.16 -8.82
N ALA A 64 -4.60 -2.07 -8.88
CA ALA A 64 -4.89 -1.39 -10.13
C ALA A 64 -3.64 -0.78 -10.80
N GLN A 65 -2.66 -0.31 -10.02
CA GLN A 65 -1.49 0.41 -10.52
C GLN A 65 -0.20 -0.42 -10.59
N ARG A 66 -0.20 -1.69 -10.17
CA ARG A 66 1.03 -2.51 -10.09
C ARG A 66 1.84 -2.54 -11.39
N HIS A 67 1.15 -2.54 -12.54
CA HIS A 67 1.74 -2.58 -13.87
C HIS A 67 2.43 -1.26 -14.28
N THR A 68 2.18 -0.15 -13.56
CA THR A 68 2.74 1.17 -13.87
C THR A 68 4.00 1.50 -13.07
N TYR A 69 4.45 0.61 -12.19
CA TYR A 69 5.65 0.84 -11.38
C TYR A 69 6.90 0.90 -12.27
N ASP A 70 7.73 1.93 -12.08
CA ASP A 70 9.04 2.06 -12.72
C ASP A 70 10.14 1.63 -11.73
N PRO A 71 10.86 0.51 -11.99
CA PRO A 71 11.89 0.01 -11.08
C PRO A 71 13.07 0.96 -10.85
N ARG A 72 13.23 2.00 -11.68
CA ARG A 72 14.25 3.04 -11.51
C ARG A 72 13.89 4.06 -10.43
N ARG A 73 12.61 4.10 -10.01
CA ARG A 73 12.14 5.00 -8.96
C ARG A 73 12.34 4.40 -7.57
N ASP A 74 12.21 5.25 -6.56
CA ASP A 74 12.19 4.80 -5.17
C ASP A 74 10.88 4.04 -4.89
N PRO A 75 10.94 2.76 -4.48
CA PRO A 75 9.75 1.93 -4.29
C PRO A 75 8.92 2.37 -3.09
N VAL A 76 9.55 2.88 -2.03
CA VAL A 76 8.86 3.33 -0.82
C VAL A 76 8.10 4.62 -1.11
N ALA A 77 8.72 5.59 -1.78
CA ALA A 77 8.08 6.84 -2.17
C ALA A 77 6.91 6.62 -3.17
N TRP A 78 7.04 5.64 -4.06
CA TRP A 78 5.96 5.25 -4.95
C TRP A 78 4.79 4.63 -4.18
N VAL A 79 5.05 3.72 -3.24
CA VAL A 79 4.02 3.16 -2.34
C VAL A 79 3.37 4.24 -1.48
N ASP A 80 4.14 5.17 -0.92
CA ASP A 80 3.61 6.29 -0.15
C ASP A 80 2.67 7.18 -0.96
N SER A 81 2.99 7.35 -2.25
CA SER A 81 2.11 8.06 -3.18
C SER A 81 0.79 7.32 -3.39
N ILE A 82 0.82 5.98 -3.56
CA ILE A 82 -0.38 5.13 -3.63
C ILE A 82 -1.23 5.31 -2.37
N ILE A 83 -0.63 5.20 -1.17
CA ILE A 83 -1.35 5.36 0.10
C ILE A 83 -1.96 6.78 0.20
N GLY A 84 -1.21 7.82 -0.17
CA GLY A 84 -1.69 9.19 -0.17
C GLY A 84 -2.88 9.43 -1.10
N TRP A 85 -2.84 8.86 -2.31
CA TRP A 85 -3.96 8.93 -3.27
C TRP A 85 -5.19 8.16 -2.79
N ALA A 86 -5.02 6.96 -2.23
CA ALA A 86 -6.10 6.17 -1.65
C ALA A 86 -6.80 6.92 -0.50
N SER A 87 -6.00 7.50 0.41
CA SER A 87 -6.49 8.34 1.51
C SER A 87 -7.28 9.56 1.04
N ARG A 88 -6.86 10.22 -0.03
CA ARG A 88 -7.61 11.33 -0.65
C ARG A 88 -8.91 10.85 -1.31
N GLY A 89 -8.89 9.68 -1.94
CA GLY A 89 -10.07 9.04 -2.51
C GLY A 89 -11.16 8.80 -1.46
N LEU A 90 -10.78 8.23 -0.31
CA LEU A 90 -11.71 8.01 0.81
C LEU A 90 -12.29 9.31 1.35
N ALA A 91 -11.47 10.36 1.51
CA ALA A 91 -11.94 11.66 1.99
C ALA A 91 -13.01 12.25 1.05
N ARG A 92 -12.82 12.17 -0.27
CA ARG A 92 -13.81 12.62 -1.26
C ARG A 92 -15.12 11.83 -1.20
N GLN A 93 -15.06 10.51 -1.02
CA GLN A 93 -16.25 9.66 -0.92
C GLN A 93 -17.09 10.03 0.30
N ARG A 94 -16.46 10.29 1.45
CA ARG A 94 -17.16 10.70 2.67
C ARG A 94 -17.81 12.08 2.54
N MET A 95 -17.16 13.01 1.83
CA MET A 95 -17.75 14.33 1.56
C MET A 95 -18.97 14.22 0.63
N ALA A 96 -18.91 13.35 -0.38
CA ALA A 96 -20.03 13.13 -1.30
C ALA A 96 -21.24 12.49 -0.57
N GLY A 97 -21.01 11.45 0.23
CA GLY A 97 -22.09 10.78 0.98
C GLY A 97 -22.61 11.56 2.19
N ALA A 98 -22.02 12.71 2.54
CA ALA A 98 -22.55 13.63 3.55
C ALA A 98 -23.41 14.75 2.95
N ALA A 99 -23.41 14.87 1.61
CA ALA A 99 -24.21 15.86 0.88
C ALA A 99 -25.55 15.28 0.36
N ASP A 100 -25.76 13.97 0.53
CA ASP A 100 -27.00 13.24 0.26
C ASP A 100 -27.83 13.09 1.55
#